data_AF-A0A836VNE2-F1
#
_entry.id   AF-A0A836VNE2-F1
#
_cell.length_a   1.000
_cell.length_b   1.000
_cell.length_c   1.000
_cell.angle_alpha   90.00
_cell.angle_beta   90.00
_cell.angle_gamma   90.00
#
_symmetry.space_group_name_H-M   'P 1'
#
loop_
_entity.id
_entity.type
_entity.pdbx_description
1 polymer ?
#
loop_
_entity_poly.entity_id
_entity_poly.type
_entity_poly.pdbx_seq_one_letter_code
_entity_poly.pdbx_strand_id
1 'polypeptide(L)' 'EFKDDKFHGKATYNYADGGEYVGEYKNTRRHGKGTYTSPSGEIYKGKWKDDKQVE' A
#
# COMPACT_ATOMS: atom_id res chain seq x y z
N GLU A 1 -4.97 9.23 -25.49
CA GLU A 1 -5.74 8.25 -24.69
C GLU A 1 -5.02 8.04 -23.36
N PHE A 2 -5.44 8.72 -22.29
CA PHE A 2 -4.90 8.50 -20.95
C PHE A 2 -5.64 7.30 -20.35
N LYS A 3 -5.05 6.12 -20.52
CA LYS A 3 -5.63 4.84 -20.16
C LYS A 3 -5.22 4.52 -18.72
N ASP A 4 -6.17 4.68 -17.81
CA ASP A 4 -6.14 4.26 -16.40
C ASP A 4 -5.05 4.96 -15.54
N ASP A 5 -5.35 6.17 -15.05
CA ASP A 5 -4.66 6.89 -13.95
C ASP A 5 -4.66 6.15 -12.60
N LYS A 6 -4.78 4.83 -12.64
CA LYS A 6 -4.83 3.98 -11.46
C LYS A 6 -3.50 3.31 -11.29
N PHE A 7 -2.84 3.65 -10.19
CA PHE A 7 -1.61 3.00 -9.79
C PHE A 7 -1.84 1.49 -9.61
N HIS A 8 -1.08 0.70 -10.37
CA HIS A 8 -1.08 -0.76 -10.37
C HIS A 8 0.36 -1.26 -10.28
N GLY A 9 0.60 -2.29 -9.47
CA GLY A 9 1.94 -2.87 -9.28
C GLY A 9 2.57 -2.49 -7.94
N LYS A 10 3.88 -2.67 -7.80
CA LYS A 10 4.59 -2.40 -6.53
C LYS A 10 4.90 -0.91 -6.40
N ALA A 11 4.53 -0.31 -5.27
CA ALA A 11 4.91 1.04 -4.90
C ALA A 11 5.30 1.16 -3.44
N THR A 12 6.01 2.25 -3.18
CA THR A 12 6.13 2.84 -1.85
C THR A 12 5.24 4.08 -1.79
N TYR A 13 4.39 4.16 -0.78
CA TYR A 13 3.57 5.33 -0.48
C TYR A 13 3.94 5.86 0.89
N ASN A 14 4.34 7.13 0.93
CA ASN A 14 4.62 7.85 2.16
C ASN A 14 3.35 8.61 2.55
N TYR A 15 2.79 8.27 3.70
CA TYR A 15 1.63 8.96 4.26
C TYR A 15 2.08 10.29 4.87
N ALA A 16 1.21 11.30 4.80
CA ALA A 16 1.48 12.63 5.38
C ALA A 16 1.70 12.58 6.91
N ASP A 17 1.17 11.55 7.57
CA ASP A 17 1.32 11.28 9.00
C ASP A 17 2.70 10.68 9.36
N GLY A 18 3.55 10.36 8.37
CA GLY A 18 4.87 9.77 8.56
C GLY A 18 4.91 8.23 8.46
N GLY A 19 3.75 7.59 8.30
CA GLY A 19 3.70 6.16 7.96
C GLY A 19 4.19 5.89 6.53
N GLU A 20 4.63 4.67 6.26
CA GLU A 20 5.08 4.23 4.94
C GLU A 20 4.40 2.91 4.59
N TYR A 21 3.91 2.75 3.36
CA TYR A 21 3.51 1.44 2.85
C TYR A 21 4.36 1.05 1.65
N VAL A 22 4.97 -0.12 1.71
CA VAL A 22 5.71 -0.75 0.62
C VAL A 22 5.00 -2.04 0.23
N GLY A 23 4.41 -2.07 -0.95
CA GLY A 23 3.68 -3.27 -1.38
C GLY A 23 3.00 -3.14 -2.73
N GLU A 24 2.18 -4.12 -3.03
CA GLU A 24 1.40 -4.11 -4.26
C GLU A 24 0.18 -3.19 -4.14
N TYR A 25 -0.19 -2.60 -5.26
CA TYR A 25 -1.33 -1.74 -5.43
C TYR A 25 -2.15 -2.20 -6.62
N LYS A 26 -3.45 -2.02 -6.52
CA LYS A 26 -4.41 -2.28 -7.58
C LYS A 26 -5.48 -1.21 -7.50
N ASN A 27 -5.77 -0.53 -8.61
CA ASN A 27 -6.76 0.53 -8.63
C ASN A 27 -6.52 1.62 -7.56
N THR A 28 -5.26 2.07 -7.38
CA THR A 28 -4.85 3.02 -6.32
C THR A 28 -5.06 2.57 -4.88
N ARG A 29 -5.37 1.28 -4.65
CA ARG A 29 -5.56 0.70 -3.31
C ARG A 29 -4.49 -0.32 -3.01
N ARG A 30 -4.09 -0.44 -1.74
CA ARG A 30 -3.17 -1.49 -1.29
C ARG A 30 -3.79 -2.86 -1.56
N HIS A 31 -3.02 -3.73 -2.18
CA HIS A 31 -3.42 -5.08 -2.54
C HIS A 31 -2.22 -6.04 -2.42
N GLY A 32 -2.45 -7.35 -2.48
CA GLY A 32 -1.37 -8.33 -2.57
C GLY A 32 -0.50 -8.35 -1.32
N LYS A 33 0.80 -8.58 -1.46
CA LYS A 33 1.72 -8.56 -0.31
C LYS A 33 2.23 -7.14 -0.08
N GLY A 34 2.25 -6.72 1.19
CA GLY A 34 2.70 -5.38 1.56
C GLY A 34 3.18 -5.28 3.00
N THR A 35 4.02 -4.29 3.23
CA THR A 35 4.55 -3.90 4.54
C THR A 35 4.11 -2.48 4.81
N TYR A 36 3.37 -2.26 5.90
CA TYR A 36 3.05 -0.94 6.41
C TYR A 36 3.91 -0.65 7.63
N THR A 37 4.64 0.45 7.60
CA THR A 37 5.38 1.00 8.74
C THR A 37 4.53 2.15 9.30
N SER A 38 4.13 2.06 10.57
CA SER A 38 3.42 3.13 11.26
C SER A 38 4.38 4.30 11.52
N PRO A 39 3.87 5.53 11.74
CA PRO A 39 4.71 6.66 12.14
C PRO A 39 5.47 6.42 13.45
N SER A 40 4.97 5.51 14.30
CA SER A 40 5.62 5.09 15.55
C SER A 40 6.74 4.06 15.32
N GLY A 41 6.95 3.62 14.08
CA GLY A 41 7.97 2.63 13.70
C GLY A 41 7.50 1.17 13.79
N GLU A 42 6.22 0.92 14.05
CA GLU A 42 5.67 -0.44 14.07
C GLU A 42 5.52 -0.97 12.65
N ILE A 43 5.92 -2.22 12.41
CA ILE A 43 5.94 -2.81 11.08
C ILE A 43 4.89 -3.91 10.97
N TYR A 44 3.92 -3.69 10.09
CA TYR A 44 2.83 -4.60 9.77
C TYR A 44 3.07 -5.24 8.41
N LYS A 45 3.50 -6.51 8.41
CA LYS A 45 3.71 -7.31 7.20
C LYS A 45 2.51 -8.23 7.01
N GLY A 46 1.90 -8.20 5.82
CA GLY A 46 0.74 -9.05 5.56
C GLY A 46 0.28 -9.01 4.12
N LYS A 47 -0.85 -9.67 3.87
CA LYS A 47 -1.58 -9.47 2.63
C LYS A 47 -2.53 -8.28 2.81
N TRP A 48 -2.82 -7.62 1.71
CA TRP A 48 -3.69 -6.46 1.64
C TRP A 48 -4.72 -6.71 0.55
N LYS A 49 -5.94 -6.24 0.77
CA LYS A 49 -7.03 -6.29 -0.21
C LYS A 49 -7.88 -5.04 -0.02
N ASP A 50 -7.91 -4.18 -1.03
CA ASP A 50 -8.70 -2.95 -1.03
C ASP A 50 -8.43 -2.09 0.23
N ASP A 51 -7.16 -1.80 0.50
CA ASP A 51 -6.67 -1.02 1.65
C ASP A 51 -6.86 -1.65 3.03
N LYS A 52 -7.35 -2.88 3.10
CA LYS A 52 -7.47 -3.63 4.35
C LYS A 52 -6.40 -4.70 4.41
N GLN A 53 -5.72 -4.80 5.55
CA GLN A 53 -4.89 -5.96 5.82
C GLN A 53 -5.81 -7.19 5.91
N VAL A 54 -5.45 -8.24 5.21
CA VAL A 54 -6.09 -9.55 5.25
C VAL A 54 -5.04 -10.57 5.68
N GLU A 55 -5.43 -11.49 6.56
CA GLU A 55 -4.58 -12.59 7.03
C GLU A 55 -4.44 -13.67 5.94
#